data_AF-A0A7S9VQ28-F1
#
_entry.id   AF-A0A7S9VQ28-F1
#
_cell.length_a   1.000
_cell.length_b   1.000
_cell.length_c   1.000
_cell.angle_alpha   90.00
_cell.angle_beta   90.00
_cell.angle_gamma   90.00
#
_symmetry.space_group_name_H-M   'P 1'
#
loop_
_entity.id
_entity.type
_entity.pdbx_description
1 polymer ?
#
loop_
_entity_poly.entity_id
_entity_poly.type
_entity_poly.pdbx_seq_one_letter_code
_entity_poly.pdbx_strand_id
1 'polypeptide(L)'
;MYSTLDGAKKCAKQLKRLLQASAMIFPLSECQNAVALAGGYRSWHDLNARIGQRQGAATPYDYWGNLIKALPQPCHRPVSAFLDQKAKGSLTPSDLWVRDVLPYAVSLEIVLRANASLLRPGSGPGQRLRLAIVSGMLLNVEGGSGFTPKLDPKRLGLTFEGTPASILPKLAHDPKFDVALRALVDADILMVEKDMTMIQIAESSELRAEILSRASQWGQPQTPPVDYEQMDDDLAAALAHQEGIEWRDAGPKVPYDELEYRGILLQSRYSVAREFQTTKAVVDAMTDDVRLRVSTIWCDSKASAVYSVTVTLGMDRRGLADDICDCFRAAASGFNGISVEHGDDQQFFDPEWPGDEQLELLA
;
A
#
# COMPACT_ATOMS: atom_id res chain seq x y z
N MET A 1 0.84 -18.61 -13.59
CA MET A 1 0.17 -18.01 -14.76
C MET A 1 -0.78 -19.04 -15.37
N TYR A 2 -1.93 -18.62 -15.92
CA TYR A 2 -2.86 -19.51 -16.61
C TYR A 2 -2.51 -19.60 -18.11
N SER A 3 -2.54 -20.80 -18.68
CA SER A 3 -2.37 -21.03 -20.12
C SER A 3 -3.70 -21.28 -20.84
N THR A 4 -4.79 -21.44 -20.08
CA THR A 4 -6.12 -21.76 -20.59
C THR A 4 -7.17 -20.81 -20.01
N LEU A 5 -8.29 -20.69 -20.70
CA LEU A 5 -9.43 -19.89 -20.26
C LEU A 5 -9.96 -20.37 -18.90
N ASP A 6 -9.97 -21.69 -18.68
CA ASP A 6 -10.40 -22.25 -17.41
C ASP A 6 -9.40 -21.97 -16.28
N GLY A 7 -8.10 -21.92 -16.58
CA GLY A 7 -7.09 -21.39 -15.67
C GLY A 7 -7.38 -19.93 -15.29
N ALA A 8 -7.68 -19.07 -16.27
CA ALA A 8 -8.02 -17.66 -16.03
C ALA A 8 -9.27 -17.52 -15.14
N LYS A 9 -10.31 -18.33 -15.41
CA LYS A 9 -11.53 -18.37 -14.58
C LYS A 9 -11.23 -18.80 -13.15
N LYS A 10 -10.34 -19.79 -12.95
CA LYS A 10 -9.91 -20.23 -11.61
C LYS A 10 -9.19 -19.11 -10.87
N CYS A 11 -8.28 -18.40 -11.53
CA CYS A 11 -7.60 -17.22 -10.95
C CYS A 11 -8.59 -16.12 -10.54
N ALA A 12 -9.56 -15.78 -11.40
CA ALA A 12 -10.58 -14.78 -11.08
C ALA A 12 -11.48 -15.20 -9.90
N LYS A 13 -11.85 -16.48 -9.82
CA LYS A 13 -12.60 -17.02 -8.67
C LYS A 13 -11.77 -16.99 -7.38
N GLN A 14 -10.48 -17.29 -7.45
CA GLN A 14 -9.58 -17.21 -6.31
C GLN A 14 -9.45 -15.77 -5.81
N LEU A 15 -9.24 -14.81 -6.72
CA LEU A 15 -9.19 -13.38 -6.40
C LEU A 15 -10.50 -12.92 -5.75
N LYS A 16 -11.65 -13.33 -6.29
CA LYS A 16 -12.95 -13.04 -5.68
C LYS A 16 -13.05 -13.57 -4.26
N ARG A 17 -12.68 -14.84 -4.02
CA ARG A 17 -12.72 -15.45 -2.68
C ARG A 17 -11.83 -14.71 -1.68
N LEU A 18 -10.62 -14.33 -2.12
CA LEU A 18 -9.68 -13.54 -1.32
C LEU A 18 -10.30 -12.20 -0.91
N LEU A 19 -10.79 -11.43 -1.88
CA LEU A 19 -11.37 -10.12 -1.61
C LEU A 19 -12.64 -10.22 -0.75
N GLN A 20 -13.48 -11.25 -0.98
CA GLN A 20 -14.66 -11.51 -0.15
C GLN A 20 -14.30 -11.88 1.29
N ALA A 21 -13.21 -12.62 1.52
CA ALA A 21 -12.75 -12.95 2.87
C ALA A 21 -12.29 -11.70 3.64
N SER A 22 -11.78 -10.69 2.93
CA SER A 22 -11.46 -9.35 3.45
C SER A 22 -12.66 -8.39 3.44
N ALA A 23 -13.90 -8.89 3.30
CA ALA A 23 -15.13 -8.09 3.24
C ALA A 23 -15.15 -7.00 2.14
N MET A 24 -14.53 -7.24 1.00
CA MET A 24 -14.57 -6.34 -0.16
C MET A 24 -15.71 -6.71 -1.12
N ILE A 25 -16.45 -5.73 -1.60
CA ILE A 25 -17.46 -5.87 -2.65
C ILE A 25 -16.79 -5.70 -4.01
N PHE A 26 -16.24 -6.79 -4.53
CA PHE A 26 -15.63 -6.81 -5.87
C PHE A 26 -16.26 -7.91 -6.73
N PRO A 27 -17.11 -7.55 -7.73
CA PRO A 27 -17.83 -8.53 -8.53
C PRO A 27 -16.92 -9.47 -9.34
N LEU A 28 -17.43 -10.67 -9.67
CA LEU A 28 -16.64 -11.66 -10.42
C LEU A 28 -16.21 -11.15 -11.80
N SER A 29 -17.07 -10.38 -12.47
CA SER A 29 -16.78 -9.75 -13.76
C SER A 29 -15.59 -8.80 -13.68
N GLU A 30 -15.44 -8.09 -12.57
CA GLU A 30 -14.31 -7.20 -12.34
C GLU A 30 -13.03 -7.97 -12.03
N CYS A 31 -13.12 -9.03 -11.21
CA CYS A 31 -11.99 -9.96 -11.03
C CYS A 31 -11.52 -10.53 -12.37
N GLN A 32 -12.45 -10.94 -13.23
CA GLN A 32 -12.14 -11.47 -14.56
C GLN A 32 -11.42 -10.44 -15.42
N ASN A 33 -11.90 -9.20 -15.45
CA ASN A 33 -11.23 -8.13 -16.18
C ASN A 33 -9.84 -7.81 -15.62
N ALA A 34 -9.68 -7.72 -14.30
CA ALA A 34 -8.37 -7.50 -13.67
C ALA A 34 -7.39 -8.62 -14.00
N VAL A 35 -7.83 -9.88 -13.97
CA VAL A 35 -7.03 -11.05 -14.36
C VAL A 35 -6.64 -11.00 -15.83
N ALA A 36 -7.51 -10.54 -16.72
CA ALA A 36 -7.22 -10.39 -18.14
C ALA A 36 -6.18 -9.28 -18.40
N LEU A 37 -6.37 -8.12 -17.78
CA LEU A 37 -5.41 -7.00 -17.82
C LEU A 37 -4.04 -7.43 -17.29
N ALA A 38 -4.01 -8.18 -16.18
CA ALA A 38 -2.79 -8.74 -15.61
C ALA A 38 -2.06 -9.72 -16.55
N GLY A 39 -2.83 -10.46 -17.36
CA GLY A 39 -2.31 -11.32 -18.43
C GLY A 39 -1.94 -10.56 -19.71
N GLY A 40 -2.00 -9.23 -19.70
CA GLY A 40 -1.67 -8.34 -20.82
C GLY A 40 -2.77 -8.18 -21.86
N TYR A 41 -3.98 -8.70 -21.64
CA TYR A 41 -5.13 -8.56 -22.55
C TYR A 41 -5.85 -7.24 -22.30
N ARG A 42 -6.60 -6.73 -23.28
CA ARG A 42 -7.35 -5.47 -23.13
C ARG A 42 -8.58 -5.61 -22.24
N SER A 43 -9.18 -6.79 -22.23
CA SER A 43 -10.40 -7.11 -21.47
C SER A 43 -10.58 -8.62 -21.36
N TRP A 44 -11.55 -9.05 -20.56
CA TRP A 44 -11.96 -10.45 -20.50
C TRP A 44 -12.43 -11.00 -21.86
N HIS A 45 -13.11 -10.16 -22.66
CA HIS A 45 -13.56 -10.55 -24.01
C HIS A 45 -12.37 -10.77 -24.96
N ASP A 46 -11.35 -9.89 -24.90
CA ASP A 46 -10.12 -10.02 -25.69
C ASP A 46 -9.34 -11.28 -25.31
N LEU A 47 -9.25 -11.59 -24.01
CA LEU A 47 -8.70 -12.85 -23.52
C LEU A 47 -9.47 -14.05 -24.08
N ASN A 48 -10.79 -14.05 -23.97
CA ASN A 48 -11.61 -15.16 -24.44
C ASN A 48 -11.47 -15.41 -25.96
N ALA A 49 -11.30 -14.35 -26.75
CA ALA A 49 -11.16 -14.45 -28.20
C ALA A 49 -9.76 -14.86 -28.67
N ARG A 50 -8.71 -14.53 -27.91
CA ARG A 50 -7.31 -14.61 -28.38
C ARG A 50 -6.40 -15.52 -27.54
N ILE A 51 -6.95 -16.19 -26.53
CA ILE A 51 -6.18 -17.12 -25.71
C ILE A 51 -5.61 -18.25 -26.59
N GLY A 52 -4.28 -18.37 -26.60
CA GLY A 52 -3.54 -19.31 -27.45
C GLY A 52 -3.10 -18.77 -28.83
N GLN A 53 -3.54 -17.58 -29.25
CA GLN A 53 -3.18 -16.98 -30.54
C GLN A 53 -2.11 -15.89 -30.46
N ARG A 54 -1.72 -15.47 -29.26
CA ARG A 54 -0.79 -14.34 -29.08
C ARG A 54 0.67 -14.79 -29.17
N GLN A 55 1.34 -14.43 -30.26
CA GLN A 55 2.80 -14.36 -30.33
C GLN A 55 3.24 -13.06 -29.62
N GLY A 56 3.93 -13.16 -28.49
CA GLY A 56 4.29 -12.00 -27.65
C GLY A 56 3.39 -11.87 -26.42
N ALA A 57 3.28 -12.93 -25.63
CA ALA A 57 2.75 -12.84 -24.27
C ALA A 57 3.56 -11.79 -23.49
N ALA A 58 2.89 -10.88 -22.78
CA ALA A 58 3.55 -10.12 -21.73
C ALA A 58 4.32 -11.12 -20.84
N THR A 59 5.54 -10.76 -20.47
CA THR A 59 6.46 -11.62 -19.72
C THR A 59 5.72 -12.31 -18.57
N PRO A 60 5.80 -13.65 -18.43
CA PRO A 60 5.05 -14.42 -17.45
C PRO A 60 5.17 -13.97 -15.98
N TYR A 61 6.20 -13.18 -15.72
CA TYR A 61 6.77 -12.86 -14.42
C TYR A 61 6.21 -11.57 -13.80
N ASP A 62 5.45 -10.77 -14.55
CA ASP A 62 4.82 -9.52 -14.08
C ASP A 62 3.35 -9.69 -13.64
N TYR A 63 2.81 -10.91 -13.67
CA TYR A 63 1.37 -11.12 -13.49
C TYR A 63 0.83 -10.50 -12.19
N TRP A 64 1.51 -10.68 -11.06
CA TRP A 64 1.02 -10.16 -9.77
C TRP A 64 1.15 -8.65 -9.65
N GLY A 65 2.27 -8.06 -10.11
CA GLY A 65 2.41 -6.60 -10.19
C GLY A 65 1.37 -5.98 -11.11
N ASN A 66 1.13 -6.58 -12.29
CA ASN A 66 0.09 -6.13 -13.22
C ASN A 66 -1.32 -6.35 -12.66
N LEU A 67 -1.53 -7.38 -11.86
CA LEU A 67 -2.80 -7.60 -11.18
C LEU A 67 -3.07 -6.51 -10.15
N ILE A 68 -2.07 -6.16 -9.33
CA ILE A 68 -2.18 -5.05 -8.37
C ILE A 68 -2.46 -3.74 -9.10
N LYS A 69 -1.71 -3.43 -10.17
CA LYS A 69 -1.95 -2.24 -11.03
C LYS A 69 -3.37 -2.20 -11.62
N ALA A 70 -3.94 -3.36 -11.97
CA ALA A 70 -5.28 -3.46 -12.54
C ALA A 70 -6.41 -3.37 -11.50
N LEU A 71 -6.08 -3.38 -10.21
CA LEU A 71 -7.04 -3.36 -9.11
C LEU A 71 -7.13 -1.97 -8.47
N PRO A 72 -8.30 -1.58 -7.92
CA PRO A 72 -8.41 -0.40 -7.07
C PRO A 72 -7.49 -0.50 -5.86
N GLN A 73 -6.98 0.64 -5.37
CA GLN A 73 -6.04 0.71 -4.24
C GLN A 73 -6.49 -0.08 -2.99
N PRO A 74 -7.77 -0.08 -2.58
CA PRO A 74 -8.20 -0.88 -1.43
C PRO A 74 -8.00 -2.39 -1.57
N CYS A 75 -7.90 -2.90 -2.79
CA CYS A 75 -7.62 -4.31 -3.05
C CYS A 75 -6.13 -4.66 -2.97
N HIS A 76 -5.22 -3.67 -2.94
CA HIS A 76 -3.77 -3.92 -3.01
C HIS A 76 -3.26 -4.66 -1.78
N ARG A 77 -3.63 -4.22 -0.57
CA ARG A 77 -3.18 -4.82 0.69
C ARG A 77 -3.67 -6.27 0.87
N PRO A 78 -4.96 -6.61 0.65
CA PRO A 78 -5.42 -8.00 0.67
C PRO A 78 -4.63 -8.92 -0.27
N VAL A 79 -4.35 -8.45 -1.49
CA VAL A 79 -3.66 -9.24 -2.51
C VAL A 79 -2.18 -9.39 -2.16
N SER A 80 -1.50 -8.31 -1.77
CA SER A 80 -0.09 -8.34 -1.39
C SER A 80 0.13 -9.22 -0.16
N ALA A 81 -0.71 -9.05 0.87
CA ALA A 81 -0.62 -9.87 2.07
C ALA A 81 -0.90 -11.35 1.79
N PHE A 82 -1.76 -11.70 0.85
CA PHE A 82 -1.95 -13.11 0.44
C PHE A 82 -0.69 -13.71 -0.22
N LEU A 83 0.08 -12.89 -0.94
CA LEU A 83 1.36 -13.33 -1.51
C LEU A 83 2.41 -13.54 -0.41
N ASP A 84 2.46 -12.65 0.58
CA ASP A 84 3.38 -12.74 1.72
C ASP A 84 3.01 -13.86 2.71
N GLN A 85 1.71 -14.09 2.94
CA GLN A 85 1.18 -15.00 3.96
C GLN A 85 1.31 -16.49 3.65
N LYS A 86 1.92 -16.88 2.52
CA LYS A 86 2.29 -18.28 2.31
C LYS A 86 3.24 -18.82 3.39
N ALA A 87 3.82 -17.97 4.25
CA ALA A 87 4.75 -18.32 5.32
C ALA A 87 4.25 -18.13 6.77
N LYS A 88 3.06 -17.53 7.03
CA LYS A 88 2.59 -17.20 8.40
C LYS A 88 1.12 -17.57 8.55
N GLY A 89 0.75 -18.19 9.69
CA GLY A 89 -0.52 -18.90 9.92
C GLY A 89 -1.83 -18.20 9.52
N SER A 90 -2.92 -18.97 9.47
CA SER A 90 -4.24 -18.51 8.99
C SER A 90 -4.82 -17.40 9.87
N LEU A 91 -5.05 -16.23 9.28
CA LEU A 91 -5.85 -15.16 9.90
C LEU A 91 -7.34 -15.51 9.92
N THR A 92 -8.06 -15.00 10.92
CA THR A 92 -9.53 -15.09 10.96
C THR A 92 -10.17 -14.02 10.06
N PRO A 93 -11.45 -14.17 9.65
CA PRO A 93 -12.15 -13.13 8.90
C PRO A 93 -12.17 -11.78 9.61
N SER A 94 -12.25 -11.75 10.94
CA SER A 94 -12.18 -10.52 11.73
C SER A 94 -10.81 -9.85 11.63
N ASP A 95 -9.72 -10.63 11.68
CA ASP A 95 -8.37 -10.08 11.52
C ASP A 95 -8.17 -9.47 10.13
N LEU A 96 -8.70 -10.14 9.10
CA LEU A 96 -8.69 -9.62 7.73
C LEU A 96 -9.49 -8.31 7.63
N TRP A 97 -10.68 -8.24 8.24
CA TRP A 97 -11.48 -7.02 8.25
C TRP A 97 -10.77 -5.85 8.96
N VAL A 98 -10.16 -6.11 10.12
CA VAL A 98 -9.39 -5.10 10.86
C VAL A 98 -8.19 -4.60 10.05
N ARG A 99 -7.50 -5.50 9.35
CA ARG A 99 -6.35 -5.14 8.52
C ARG A 99 -6.75 -4.37 7.25
N ASP A 100 -7.81 -4.82 6.58
CA ASP A 100 -8.10 -4.43 5.19
C ASP A 100 -9.23 -3.39 5.06
N VAL A 101 -10.18 -3.35 6.00
CA VAL A 101 -11.40 -2.52 5.88
C VAL A 101 -11.49 -1.44 6.96
N LEU A 102 -11.13 -1.74 8.21
CA LEU A 102 -11.14 -0.75 9.30
C LEU A 102 -10.39 0.57 8.98
N PRO A 103 -9.21 0.55 8.31
CA PRO A 103 -8.54 1.79 7.92
C PRO A 103 -9.42 2.73 7.10
N TYR A 104 -10.23 2.16 6.20
CA TYR A 104 -11.15 2.92 5.35
C TYR A 104 -12.38 3.37 6.14
N ALA A 105 -12.90 2.57 7.05
CA ALA A 105 -14.02 2.95 7.91
C ALA A 105 -13.69 4.15 8.82
N VAL A 106 -12.52 4.12 9.46
CA VAL A 106 -12.05 5.24 10.29
C VAL A 106 -11.75 6.47 9.44
N SER A 107 -11.10 6.28 8.29
CA SER A 107 -10.82 7.40 7.37
C SER A 107 -12.09 8.05 6.85
N LEU A 108 -13.10 7.25 6.48
CA LEU A 108 -14.40 7.75 6.04
C LEU A 108 -15.11 8.53 7.16
N GLU A 109 -15.07 8.03 8.41
CA GLU A 109 -15.65 8.73 9.57
C GLU A 109 -15.03 10.12 9.76
N ILE A 110 -13.69 10.18 9.75
CA ILE A 110 -12.93 11.43 9.93
C ILE A 110 -13.27 12.42 8.82
N VAL A 111 -13.23 11.97 7.57
CA VAL A 111 -13.46 12.83 6.41
C VAL A 111 -14.92 13.31 6.37
N LEU A 112 -15.90 12.45 6.67
CA LEU A 112 -17.30 12.85 6.77
C LEU A 112 -17.50 13.87 7.89
N ARG A 113 -16.95 13.64 9.07
CA ARG A 113 -17.06 14.57 10.20
C ARG A 113 -16.41 15.92 9.90
N ALA A 114 -15.30 15.92 9.19
CA ALA A 114 -14.57 17.12 8.82
C ALA A 114 -15.24 17.88 7.67
N ASN A 115 -15.92 17.23 6.72
CA ASN A 115 -16.36 17.86 5.46
C ASN A 115 -17.87 17.92 5.27
N ALA A 116 -18.65 17.01 5.85
CA ALA A 116 -20.10 17.02 5.72
C ALA A 116 -20.70 18.14 6.59
N SER A 117 -21.31 19.13 5.94
CA SER A 117 -21.91 20.29 6.61
C SER A 117 -22.93 19.88 7.67
N LEU A 118 -23.70 18.82 7.47
CA LEU A 118 -24.68 18.32 8.45
C LEU A 118 -24.09 17.71 9.73
N LEU A 119 -22.82 17.29 9.69
CA LEU A 119 -22.14 16.60 10.78
C LEU A 119 -21.20 17.50 11.57
N ARG A 120 -20.83 18.67 11.04
CA ARG A 120 -19.93 19.62 11.72
C ARG A 120 -20.54 20.19 13.01
N PRO A 121 -19.73 20.50 14.03
CA PRO A 121 -20.21 21.24 15.20
C PRO A 121 -20.86 22.57 14.78
N GLY A 122 -22.03 22.87 15.32
CA GLY A 122 -22.78 24.11 15.01
C GLY A 122 -23.84 23.97 13.91
N SER A 123 -23.99 22.81 13.28
CA SER A 123 -24.97 22.56 12.19
C SER A 123 -26.43 22.42 12.64
N GLY A 124 -26.79 23.09 13.73
CA GLY A 124 -28.15 23.18 14.24
C GLY A 124 -28.64 21.96 15.03
N PRO A 125 -29.94 21.97 15.40
CA PRO A 125 -30.56 20.90 16.19
C PRO A 125 -30.41 19.52 15.52
N GLY A 126 -30.18 18.50 16.34
CA GLY A 126 -30.03 17.11 15.88
C GLY A 126 -28.67 16.75 15.27
N GLN A 127 -27.72 17.69 15.20
CA GLN A 127 -26.36 17.43 14.70
C GLN A 127 -25.66 16.29 15.45
N ARG A 128 -25.72 16.29 16.79
CA ARG A 128 -25.11 15.23 17.62
C ARG A 128 -25.69 13.85 17.32
N LEU A 129 -26.99 13.76 17.07
CA LEU A 129 -27.65 12.49 16.74
C LEU A 129 -27.24 12.01 15.35
N ARG A 130 -27.21 12.90 14.35
CA ARG A 130 -26.70 12.55 13.00
C ARG A 130 -25.27 12.04 13.03
N LEU A 131 -24.40 12.70 13.79
CA LEU A 131 -23.02 12.24 14.00
C LEU A 131 -23.00 10.89 14.71
N ALA A 132 -23.78 10.70 15.78
CA ALA A 132 -23.84 9.44 16.51
C ALA A 132 -24.32 8.27 15.62
N ILE A 133 -25.24 8.51 14.68
CA ILE A 133 -25.69 7.51 13.71
C ILE A 133 -24.52 7.13 12.79
N VAL A 134 -23.88 8.10 12.15
CA VAL A 134 -22.79 7.84 11.20
C VAL A 134 -21.59 7.18 11.90
N SER A 135 -21.09 7.75 12.98
CA SER A 135 -19.96 7.18 13.74
C SER A 135 -20.34 5.85 14.38
N GLY A 136 -21.58 5.70 14.84
CA GLY A 136 -22.10 4.45 15.40
C GLY A 136 -22.04 3.30 14.39
N MET A 137 -22.47 3.57 13.15
CA MET A 137 -22.39 2.62 12.05
C MET A 137 -20.97 2.44 11.50
N LEU A 138 -20.05 3.40 11.56
CA LEU A 138 -18.69 3.16 11.05
C LEU A 138 -17.80 2.45 12.07
N LEU A 139 -18.02 2.69 13.37
CA LEU A 139 -17.10 2.30 14.45
C LEU A 139 -17.68 1.24 15.41
N ASN A 140 -18.86 0.68 15.10
CA ASN A 140 -19.56 -0.31 15.93
C ASN A 140 -19.77 0.13 17.39
N VAL A 141 -20.17 1.39 17.61
CA VAL A 141 -20.23 1.98 18.96
C VAL A 141 -21.21 1.23 19.89
N GLU A 142 -22.24 0.60 19.34
CA GLU A 142 -23.22 -0.15 20.14
C GLU A 142 -22.78 -1.57 20.52
N GLY A 143 -21.67 -2.07 19.95
CA GLY A 143 -21.04 -3.34 20.31
C GLY A 143 -21.71 -4.59 19.75
N GLY A 144 -22.23 -4.53 18.51
CA GLY A 144 -22.90 -5.66 17.87
C GLY A 144 -21.90 -6.76 17.46
N SER A 145 -22.26 -8.03 17.73
CA SER A 145 -21.55 -9.18 17.17
C SER A 145 -21.86 -9.33 15.68
N GLY A 146 -20.88 -9.76 14.87
CA GLY A 146 -21.05 -9.91 13.42
C GLY A 146 -20.98 -8.61 12.61
N PHE A 147 -20.63 -7.49 13.24
CA PHE A 147 -20.45 -6.21 12.57
C PHE A 147 -19.21 -6.21 11.67
N THR A 148 -19.41 -6.54 10.40
CA THR A 148 -18.36 -6.58 9.38
C THR A 148 -18.88 -5.92 8.10
N PRO A 149 -19.03 -4.57 8.10
CA PRO A 149 -19.46 -3.88 6.89
C PRO A 149 -18.49 -4.13 5.75
N LYS A 150 -19.05 -4.22 4.56
CA LYS A 150 -18.30 -4.54 3.34
C LYS A 150 -17.90 -3.26 2.62
N LEU A 151 -16.65 -3.16 2.20
CA LEU A 151 -16.12 -2.00 1.48
C LEU A 151 -16.35 -2.14 -0.01
N ASP A 152 -16.92 -1.12 -0.66
CA ASP A 152 -16.82 -0.93 -2.10
C ASP A 152 -15.47 -0.28 -2.41
N PRO A 153 -14.51 -0.99 -3.03
CA PRO A 153 -13.16 -0.48 -3.23
C PRO A 153 -13.07 0.62 -4.30
N LYS A 154 -14.12 0.85 -5.09
CA LYS A 154 -14.17 1.92 -6.10
C LYS A 154 -14.84 3.18 -5.57
N ARG A 155 -15.94 3.01 -4.83
CA ARG A 155 -16.70 4.13 -4.26
C ARG A 155 -16.19 4.58 -2.91
N LEU A 156 -15.40 3.73 -2.24
CA LEU A 156 -14.94 3.91 -0.85
C LEU A 156 -16.10 4.03 0.16
N GLY A 157 -17.26 3.48 -0.19
CA GLY A 157 -18.41 3.41 0.70
C GLY A 157 -18.47 2.07 1.43
N LEU A 158 -19.09 2.09 2.62
CA LEU A 158 -19.25 0.93 3.48
C LEU A 158 -20.71 0.49 3.50
N THR A 159 -20.92 -0.77 3.16
CA THR A 159 -22.25 -1.40 3.08
C THR A 159 -22.48 -2.30 4.28
N PHE A 160 -23.64 -2.12 4.89
CA PHE A 160 -24.14 -2.83 6.06
C PHE A 160 -25.33 -3.68 5.66
N GLU A 161 -25.43 -4.86 6.25
CA GLU A 161 -26.63 -5.69 6.14
C GLU A 161 -27.69 -5.19 7.13
N GLY A 162 -28.89 -4.93 6.63
CA GLY A 162 -30.02 -4.43 7.39
C GLY A 162 -30.25 -2.92 7.30
N THR A 163 -31.30 -2.49 7.99
CA THR A 163 -31.73 -1.09 8.10
C THR A 163 -30.92 -0.36 9.18
N PRO A 164 -30.88 0.99 9.18
CA PRO A 164 -30.19 1.73 10.23
C PRO A 164 -30.69 1.40 11.64
N ALA A 165 -32.00 1.14 11.80
CA ALA A 165 -32.59 0.78 13.08
C ALA A 165 -32.15 -0.60 13.58
N SER A 166 -31.93 -1.57 12.69
CA SER A 166 -31.38 -2.88 13.07
C SER A 166 -29.88 -2.83 13.37
N ILE A 167 -29.16 -1.90 12.73
CA ILE A 167 -27.71 -1.73 12.93
C ILE A 167 -27.44 -0.97 14.23
N LEU A 168 -28.28 0.01 14.56
CA LEU A 168 -28.17 0.87 15.74
C LEU A 168 -29.43 0.80 16.62
N PRO A 169 -29.72 -0.36 17.23
CA PRO A 169 -30.94 -0.56 17.99
C PRO A 169 -31.09 0.40 19.17
N LYS A 170 -30.01 0.83 19.84
CA LYS A 170 -30.11 1.76 20.98
C LYS A 170 -30.43 3.17 20.50
N LEU A 171 -29.73 3.67 19.48
CA LEU A 171 -30.00 5.00 18.90
C LEU A 171 -31.39 5.07 18.23
N ALA A 172 -31.90 3.95 17.71
CA ALA A 172 -33.22 3.87 17.11
C ALA A 172 -34.37 4.21 18.08
N HIS A 173 -34.14 4.16 19.40
CA HIS A 173 -35.13 4.56 20.40
C HIS A 173 -35.25 6.09 20.56
N ASP A 174 -34.33 6.88 19.99
CA ASP A 174 -34.43 8.34 20.04
C ASP A 174 -35.64 8.82 19.22
N PRO A 175 -36.53 9.66 19.78
CA PRO A 175 -37.74 10.13 19.07
C PRO A 175 -37.44 10.94 17.81
N LYS A 176 -36.20 11.42 17.63
CA LYS A 176 -35.75 12.17 16.46
C LYS A 176 -34.89 11.32 15.51
N PHE A 177 -34.76 10.02 15.74
CA PHE A 177 -33.94 9.12 14.92
C PHE A 177 -34.34 9.16 13.45
N ASP A 178 -35.62 8.99 13.14
CA ASP A 178 -36.12 9.01 11.75
C ASP A 178 -35.90 10.36 11.06
N VAL A 179 -36.00 11.47 11.81
CA VAL A 179 -35.74 12.81 11.29
C VAL A 179 -34.26 12.98 10.97
N ALA A 180 -33.38 12.48 11.84
CA ALA A 180 -31.94 12.50 11.61
C ALA A 180 -31.54 11.61 10.43
N LEU A 181 -32.15 10.42 10.27
CA LEU A 181 -31.92 9.53 9.13
C LEU A 181 -32.32 10.18 7.81
N ARG A 182 -33.52 10.77 7.73
CA ARG A 182 -33.96 11.45 6.49
C ARG A 182 -32.98 12.56 6.10
N ALA A 183 -32.54 13.38 7.05
CA ALA A 183 -31.55 14.41 6.77
C ALA A 183 -30.21 13.86 6.25
N LEU A 184 -29.78 12.68 6.71
CA LEU A 184 -28.56 12.03 6.22
C LEU A 184 -28.75 11.42 4.81
N VAL A 185 -29.95 10.91 4.52
CA VAL A 185 -30.31 10.40 3.18
C VAL A 185 -30.45 11.54 2.18
N ASP A 186 -31.12 12.62 2.55
CA ASP A 186 -31.30 13.81 1.70
C ASP A 186 -29.97 14.50 1.35
N ALA A 187 -28.92 14.25 2.13
CA ALA A 187 -27.57 14.76 1.90
C ALA A 187 -26.63 13.74 1.24
N ASP A 188 -27.15 12.62 0.75
CA ASP A 188 -26.42 11.53 0.09
C ASP A 188 -25.29 10.89 0.94
N ILE A 189 -25.30 11.10 2.26
CA ILE A 189 -24.36 10.46 3.20
C ILE A 189 -24.79 9.01 3.45
N LEU A 190 -26.11 8.78 3.54
CA LEU A 190 -26.71 7.47 3.67
C LEU A 190 -27.52 7.11 2.43
N MET A 191 -27.36 5.87 1.98
CA MET A 191 -28.28 5.23 1.05
C MET A 191 -28.92 4.05 1.77
N VAL A 192 -30.26 4.01 1.82
CA VAL A 192 -31.01 2.97 2.51
C VAL A 192 -31.86 2.22 1.50
N GLU A 193 -31.59 0.93 1.35
CA GLU A 193 -32.40 -0.03 0.61
C GLU A 193 -33.11 -0.98 1.59
N LYS A 194 -33.93 -1.89 1.07
CA LYS A 194 -34.85 -2.71 1.88
C LYS A 194 -34.13 -3.55 2.96
N ASP A 195 -32.95 -4.05 2.65
CA ASP A 195 -32.15 -4.98 3.46
C ASP A 195 -30.68 -4.54 3.57
N MET A 196 -30.37 -3.31 3.18
CA MET A 196 -29.00 -2.82 3.08
C MET A 196 -28.93 -1.32 3.35
N THR A 197 -27.90 -0.92 4.08
CA THR A 197 -27.58 0.49 4.29
C THR A 197 -26.16 0.74 3.82
N MET A 198 -25.91 1.82 3.10
CA MET A 198 -24.57 2.23 2.68
C MET A 198 -24.24 3.61 3.22
N ILE A 199 -23.04 3.75 3.80
CA ILE A 199 -22.42 5.03 4.12
C ILE A 199 -21.44 5.37 3.01
N GLN A 200 -21.55 6.57 2.48
CA GLN A 200 -20.67 7.04 1.42
C GLN A 200 -20.33 8.51 1.61
N ILE A 201 -19.35 8.96 0.83
CA ILE A 201 -19.01 10.36 0.69
C ILE A 201 -19.48 10.87 -0.66
N ALA A 202 -19.78 12.17 -0.73
CA ALA A 202 -20.08 12.84 -2.00
C ALA A 202 -18.99 12.54 -3.04
N GLU A 203 -19.38 12.51 -4.32
CA GLU A 203 -18.45 12.26 -5.44
C GLU A 203 -17.44 13.40 -5.60
N SER A 204 -16.39 13.37 -4.78
CA SER A 204 -15.26 14.29 -4.82
C SER A 204 -13.97 13.50 -4.91
N SER A 205 -13.17 13.78 -5.95
CA SER A 205 -11.85 13.16 -6.13
C SER A 205 -10.89 13.52 -5.00
N GLU A 206 -10.99 14.74 -4.45
CA GLU A 206 -10.14 15.21 -3.35
C GLU A 206 -10.43 14.44 -2.05
N LEU A 207 -11.71 14.31 -1.69
CA LEU A 207 -12.12 13.59 -0.49
C LEU A 207 -11.81 12.09 -0.60
N ARG A 208 -11.96 11.51 -1.80
CA ARG A 208 -11.55 10.13 -2.08
C ARG A 208 -10.04 9.95 -1.92
N ALA A 209 -9.24 10.86 -2.46
CA ALA A 209 -7.78 10.82 -2.31
C ALA A 209 -7.36 10.96 -0.84
N GLU A 210 -8.03 11.80 -0.06
CA GLU A 210 -7.78 11.92 1.39
C GLU A 210 -8.07 10.61 2.13
N ILE A 211 -9.20 9.96 1.86
CA ILE A 211 -9.54 8.66 2.46
C ILE A 211 -8.46 7.61 2.13
N LEU A 212 -8.06 7.52 0.86
CA LEU A 212 -7.03 6.58 0.40
C LEU A 212 -5.68 6.85 1.09
N SER A 213 -5.26 8.11 1.16
CA SER A 213 -4.02 8.52 1.81
C SER A 213 -4.02 8.13 3.29
N ARG A 214 -5.08 8.47 4.03
CA ARG A 214 -5.21 8.14 5.46
C ARG A 214 -5.22 6.64 5.70
N ALA A 215 -5.99 5.89 4.90
CA ALA A 215 -6.07 4.44 5.01
C ALA A 215 -4.72 3.77 4.71
N SER A 216 -3.93 4.30 3.77
CA SER A 216 -2.60 3.76 3.44
C SER A 216 -1.56 3.97 4.56
N GLN A 217 -1.67 5.07 5.30
CA GLN A 217 -0.81 5.38 6.46
C GLN A 217 -1.23 4.61 7.73
N TRP A 218 -2.35 3.90 7.69
CA TRP A 218 -2.88 3.19 8.86
C TRP A 218 -1.94 2.08 9.32
N GLY A 219 -1.47 2.20 10.55
CA GLY A 219 -0.54 1.27 11.17
C GLY A 219 0.91 1.44 10.70
N GLN A 220 1.21 2.46 9.88
CA GLN A 220 2.59 2.91 9.78
C GLN A 220 3.01 3.49 11.14
N PRO A 221 4.23 3.19 11.63
CA PRO A 221 4.74 3.83 12.84
C PRO A 221 4.69 5.33 12.61
N GLN A 222 3.84 6.04 13.36
CA GLN A 222 4.01 7.48 13.45
C GLN A 222 5.31 7.67 14.21
N THR A 223 6.28 8.35 13.58
CA THR A 223 7.50 8.76 14.26
C THR A 223 7.06 9.46 15.55
N PRO A 224 7.37 8.91 16.73
CA PRO A 224 6.93 9.53 17.97
C PRO A 224 7.45 10.96 18.00
N PRO A 225 6.66 11.94 18.47
CA PRO A 225 7.19 13.28 18.70
C PRO A 225 8.38 13.14 19.66
N VAL A 226 9.55 13.54 19.19
CA VAL A 226 10.78 13.54 20.01
C VAL A 226 10.68 14.75 20.92
N ASP A 227 10.48 14.52 22.21
CA ASP A 227 10.65 15.55 23.22
C ASP A 227 12.15 15.83 23.33
N TYR A 228 12.56 17.03 22.89
CA TYR A 228 13.95 17.47 22.98
C TYR A 228 14.20 17.99 24.39
N GLU A 229 14.91 17.20 25.20
CA GLU A 229 15.54 17.72 26.41
C GLU A 229 16.77 18.57 26.04
N GLN A 230 16.98 19.66 26.77
CA GLN A 230 18.12 20.52 26.54
C GLN A 230 19.41 19.77 26.92
N MET A 231 20.23 19.48 25.91
CA MET A 231 21.49 18.75 26.07
C MET A 231 22.49 19.59 26.88
N ASP A 232 23.16 18.94 27.83
CA ASP A 232 24.26 19.52 28.59
C ASP A 232 25.39 20.00 27.66
N ASP A 233 25.94 21.19 27.92
CA ASP A 233 26.89 21.86 27.01
C ASP A 233 28.20 21.06 26.82
N ASP A 234 28.66 20.35 27.86
CA ASP A 234 29.88 19.55 27.78
C ASP A 234 29.65 18.28 26.96
N LEU A 235 28.47 17.66 27.13
CA LEU A 235 28.04 16.53 26.30
C LEU A 235 27.83 16.95 24.84
N ALA A 236 27.25 18.12 24.61
CA ALA A 236 27.06 18.71 23.29
C ALA A 236 28.41 18.94 22.59
N ALA A 237 29.40 19.47 23.30
CA ALA A 237 30.74 19.70 22.76
C ALA A 237 31.48 18.38 22.46
N ALA A 238 31.34 17.37 23.32
CA ALA A 238 31.94 16.06 23.11
C ALA A 238 31.31 15.32 21.91
N LEU A 239 29.98 15.36 21.78
CA LEU A 239 29.27 14.81 20.62
C LEU A 239 29.60 15.58 19.35
N ALA A 240 29.64 16.90 19.36
CA ALA A 240 30.03 17.70 18.21
C ALA A 240 31.49 17.43 17.77
N HIS A 241 32.39 17.18 18.73
CA HIS A 241 33.76 16.76 18.43
C HIS A 241 33.80 15.36 17.79
N GLN A 242 33.00 14.42 18.30
CA GLN A 242 32.91 13.06 17.76
C GLN A 242 32.21 13.02 16.40
N GLU A 243 31.09 13.73 16.22
CA GLU A 243 30.46 13.97 14.92
C GLU A 243 31.43 14.67 13.97
N GLY A 244 32.24 15.62 14.43
CA GLY A 244 33.26 16.28 13.61
C GLY A 244 34.42 15.36 13.19
N ILE A 245 34.65 14.26 13.91
CA ILE A 245 35.57 13.19 13.50
C ILE A 245 34.86 12.28 12.48
N GLU A 246 33.64 11.85 12.78
CA GLU A 246 32.86 10.96 11.90
C GLU A 246 32.45 11.61 10.57
N TRP A 247 32.17 12.91 10.55
CA TRP A 247 31.85 13.69 9.35
C TRP A 247 33.07 13.87 8.45
N ARG A 248 34.28 13.97 9.04
CA ARG A 248 35.53 14.05 8.28
C ARG A 248 35.82 12.76 7.51
N ASP A 249 35.47 11.62 8.08
CA ASP A 249 35.76 10.32 7.50
C ASP A 249 34.61 9.73 6.65
N ALA A 250 33.35 9.99 7.00
CA ALA A 250 32.18 9.38 6.35
C ALA A 250 31.21 10.36 5.66
N GLY A 251 31.32 11.68 5.89
CA GLY A 251 30.41 12.70 5.37
C GLY A 251 29.18 12.98 6.27
N PRO A 252 28.32 13.94 5.87
CA PRO A 252 27.22 14.44 6.72
C PRO A 252 26.17 13.35 6.98
N LYS A 253 25.76 13.22 8.24
CA LYS A 253 24.75 12.25 8.70
C LYS A 253 23.33 12.79 8.56
N VAL A 254 22.36 11.89 8.48
CA VAL A 254 20.92 12.19 8.53
C VAL A 254 20.30 11.62 9.80
N PRO A 255 19.21 12.20 10.32
CA PRO A 255 18.59 11.76 11.57
C PRO A 255 17.70 10.51 11.42
N TYR A 256 17.91 9.72 10.36
CA TYR A 256 17.11 8.54 10.04
C TYR A 256 17.99 7.42 9.46
N ASP A 257 17.74 6.18 9.88
CA ASP A 257 18.47 4.99 9.43
C ASP A 257 17.75 4.28 8.28
N GLU A 258 16.47 4.61 8.10
CA GLU A 258 15.60 4.09 7.05
C GLU A 258 14.78 5.23 6.43
N LEU A 259 14.48 5.10 5.14
CA LEU A 259 13.71 6.08 4.39
C LEU A 259 12.88 5.40 3.32
N GLU A 260 11.56 5.50 3.39
CA GLU A 260 10.69 5.05 2.31
C GLU A 260 10.72 6.07 1.15
N TYR A 261 11.07 5.61 -0.05
CA TYR A 261 11.14 6.43 -1.25
C TYR A 261 10.51 5.71 -2.44
N ARG A 262 9.44 6.30 -2.99
CA ARG A 262 8.65 5.75 -4.13
C ARG A 262 8.20 4.29 -3.94
N GLY A 263 7.92 3.89 -2.70
CA GLY A 263 7.47 2.54 -2.34
C GLY A 263 8.60 1.53 -2.11
N ILE A 264 9.86 1.97 -2.05
CA ILE A 264 11.02 1.16 -1.69
C ILE A 264 11.58 1.67 -0.36
N LEU A 265 11.90 0.77 0.57
CA LEU A 265 12.59 1.11 1.81
C LEU A 265 14.10 1.21 1.56
N LEU A 266 14.64 2.41 1.68
CA LEU A 266 16.08 2.66 1.60
C LEU A 266 16.66 2.58 3.01
N GLN A 267 17.76 1.88 3.18
CA GLN A 267 18.43 1.72 4.47
C GLN A 267 19.92 1.95 4.30
N SER A 268 20.53 2.61 5.30
CA SER A 268 21.96 2.89 5.34
C SER A 268 22.49 2.43 6.69
N ARG A 269 23.58 1.65 6.68
CA ARG A 269 24.22 1.20 7.92
C ARG A 269 24.68 2.35 8.83
N TYR A 270 25.05 3.47 8.23
CA TYR A 270 25.70 4.59 8.90
C TYR A 270 24.94 5.90 8.77
N SER A 271 23.76 5.88 8.18
CA SER A 271 22.86 7.02 8.06
C SER A 271 23.53 8.24 7.45
N VAL A 272 24.33 8.02 6.39
CA VAL A 272 25.05 9.10 5.68
C VAL A 272 24.15 9.69 4.60
N ALA A 273 24.03 11.02 4.55
CA ALA A 273 23.17 11.73 3.61
C ALA A 273 23.44 11.36 2.15
N ARG A 274 24.72 11.24 1.79
CA ARG A 274 25.15 10.88 0.43
C ARG A 274 24.70 9.47 0.03
N GLU A 275 24.66 8.51 0.96
CA GLU A 275 24.21 7.15 0.66
C GLU A 275 22.73 7.13 0.29
N PHE A 276 21.90 7.86 1.04
CA PHE A 276 20.48 8.02 0.71
C PHE A 276 20.26 8.79 -0.59
N GLN A 277 21.12 9.77 -0.91
CA GLN A 277 21.04 10.48 -2.19
C GLN A 277 21.38 9.53 -3.35
N THR A 278 22.42 8.71 -3.22
CA THR A 278 22.79 7.70 -4.21
C THR A 278 21.67 6.69 -4.39
N THR A 279 21.14 6.10 -3.31
CA THR A 279 20.08 5.09 -3.43
C THR A 279 18.76 5.69 -3.95
N LYS A 280 18.45 6.95 -3.64
CA LYS A 280 17.35 7.69 -4.30
C LYS A 280 17.57 7.82 -5.81
N ALA A 281 18.77 8.22 -6.22
CA ALA A 281 19.10 8.34 -7.64
C ALA A 281 18.98 6.99 -8.37
N VAL A 282 19.40 5.89 -7.73
CA VAL A 282 19.19 4.53 -8.24
C VAL A 282 17.70 4.23 -8.39
N VAL A 283 16.88 4.52 -7.38
CA VAL A 283 15.42 4.34 -7.47
C VAL A 283 14.78 5.23 -8.54
N ASP A 284 15.30 6.42 -8.77
CA ASP A 284 14.85 7.31 -9.85
C ASP A 284 15.24 6.80 -11.24
N ALA A 285 16.37 6.07 -11.36
CA ALA A 285 16.77 5.39 -12.59
C ALA A 285 15.97 4.11 -12.85
N MET A 286 15.37 3.51 -11.82
CA MET A 286 14.52 2.34 -11.99
C MET A 286 13.27 2.66 -12.80
N THR A 287 13.08 1.92 -13.88
CA THR A 287 11.80 1.89 -14.57
C THR A 287 10.70 1.40 -13.62
N ASP A 288 9.45 1.80 -13.86
CA ASP A 288 8.31 1.35 -13.04
C ASP A 288 8.19 -0.19 -12.98
N ASP A 289 8.74 -0.89 -13.97
CA ASP A 289 8.78 -2.35 -14.03
C ASP A 289 9.76 -2.96 -13.02
N VAL A 290 10.94 -2.35 -12.85
CA VAL A 290 11.95 -2.75 -11.85
C VAL A 290 11.55 -2.27 -10.46
N ARG A 291 11.15 -0.99 -10.34
CA ARG A 291 10.89 -0.32 -9.05
C ARG A 291 9.81 -1.03 -8.22
N LEU A 292 8.73 -1.46 -8.87
CA LEU A 292 7.60 -2.09 -8.16
C LEU A 292 7.89 -3.51 -7.66
N ARG A 293 9.03 -4.09 -8.03
CA ARG A 293 9.44 -5.45 -7.62
C ARG A 293 10.46 -5.41 -6.49
N VAL A 294 11.16 -4.30 -6.31
CA VAL A 294 12.13 -4.09 -5.23
C VAL A 294 11.39 -3.63 -4.00
N SER A 295 11.66 -4.26 -2.85
CA SER A 295 11.12 -3.81 -1.56
C SER A 295 12.11 -2.99 -0.77
N THR A 296 13.39 -3.35 -0.83
CA THR A 296 14.42 -2.71 -0.01
C THR A 296 15.72 -2.56 -0.79
N ILE A 297 16.44 -1.48 -0.48
CA ILE A 297 17.84 -1.30 -0.86
C ILE A 297 18.61 -0.93 0.40
N TRP A 298 19.53 -1.78 0.81
CA TRP A 298 20.41 -1.57 1.93
C TRP A 298 21.82 -1.25 1.45
N CYS A 299 22.45 -0.24 2.04
CA CYS A 299 23.80 0.21 1.72
C CYS A 299 24.74 -0.04 2.91
N ASP A 300 25.82 -0.79 2.67
CA ASP A 300 26.96 -0.92 3.58
C ASP A 300 28.15 -0.09 3.07
N SER A 301 28.28 1.13 3.57
CA SER A 301 29.44 1.97 3.26
C SER A 301 30.71 1.59 4.03
N LYS A 302 30.66 0.69 5.03
CA LYS A 302 31.89 0.13 5.63
C LYS A 302 32.67 -0.69 4.59
N ALA A 303 31.95 -1.35 3.71
CA ALA A 303 32.49 -2.10 2.59
C ALA A 303 32.64 -1.24 1.33
N SER A 304 32.59 0.10 1.47
CA SER A 304 32.80 1.07 0.39
C SER A 304 31.82 0.92 -0.79
N ALA A 305 30.51 1.11 -0.53
CA ALA A 305 29.42 1.02 -1.51
C ALA A 305 29.07 -0.41 -1.94
N VAL A 306 28.86 -1.30 -0.96
CA VAL A 306 28.19 -2.59 -1.17
C VAL A 306 26.70 -2.42 -0.93
N TYR A 307 25.89 -3.02 -1.81
CA TYR A 307 24.45 -2.91 -1.75
C TYR A 307 23.78 -4.28 -1.66
N SER A 308 22.71 -4.37 -0.87
CA SER A 308 21.81 -5.52 -0.84
C SER A 308 20.41 -5.07 -1.24
N VAL A 309 19.84 -5.73 -2.24
CA VAL A 309 18.54 -5.38 -2.83
C VAL A 309 17.60 -6.57 -2.64
N THR A 310 16.51 -6.38 -1.90
CA THR A 310 15.49 -7.43 -1.74
C THR A 310 14.35 -7.21 -2.72
N VAL A 311 13.96 -8.27 -3.42
CA VAL A 311 12.86 -8.31 -4.39
C VAL A 311 11.67 -9.04 -3.75
N THR A 312 10.47 -8.49 -3.84
CA THR A 312 9.24 -9.08 -3.28
C THR A 312 8.40 -9.86 -4.29
N LEU A 313 8.49 -9.52 -5.58
CA LEU A 313 7.68 -10.12 -6.64
C LEU A 313 8.51 -10.97 -7.61
N GLY A 314 8.89 -12.18 -7.19
CA GLY A 314 9.44 -13.25 -8.06
C GLY A 314 10.73 -12.90 -8.81
N MET A 315 11.85 -13.54 -8.49
CA MET A 315 13.15 -13.29 -9.14
C MET A 315 13.26 -13.72 -10.61
N ASP A 316 12.25 -14.36 -11.21
CA ASP A 316 12.44 -15.06 -12.49
C ASP A 316 12.34 -14.15 -13.73
N ARG A 317 13.16 -13.09 -13.78
CA ARG A 317 13.77 -12.67 -15.05
C ARG A 317 15.26 -12.96 -14.89
N ARG A 318 15.83 -13.78 -15.78
CA ARG A 318 17.30 -13.91 -16.00
C ARG A 318 17.90 -12.58 -16.51
N GLY A 319 17.63 -11.49 -15.81
CA GLY A 319 17.81 -10.13 -16.27
C GLY A 319 17.26 -9.07 -15.31
N LEU A 320 16.40 -9.39 -14.31
CA LEU A 320 15.97 -8.37 -13.34
C LEU A 320 17.14 -7.93 -12.45
N ALA A 321 17.96 -8.88 -12.02
CA ALA A 321 19.17 -8.57 -11.28
C ALA A 321 20.11 -7.71 -12.13
N ASP A 322 20.24 -8.01 -13.43
CA ASP A 322 21.04 -7.24 -14.37
C ASP A 322 20.44 -5.84 -14.62
N ASP A 323 19.12 -5.71 -14.77
CA ASP A 323 18.39 -4.44 -14.91
C ASP A 323 18.56 -3.57 -13.65
N ILE A 324 18.53 -4.19 -12.47
CA ILE A 324 18.83 -3.51 -11.20
C ILE A 324 20.28 -3.02 -11.21
N CYS A 325 21.23 -3.88 -11.58
CA CYS A 325 22.64 -3.53 -11.71
C CYS A 325 22.86 -2.37 -12.70
N ASP A 326 22.16 -2.37 -13.84
CA ASP A 326 22.19 -1.27 -14.81
C ASP A 326 21.65 0.05 -14.24
N CYS A 327 20.63 -0.01 -13.37
CA CYS A 327 20.17 1.18 -12.65
C CYS A 327 21.25 1.72 -11.69
N PHE A 328 22.00 0.83 -11.03
CA PHE A 328 23.16 1.24 -10.22
C PHE A 328 24.27 1.84 -11.09
N ARG A 329 24.60 1.26 -12.24
CA ARG A 329 25.57 1.84 -13.19
C ARG A 329 25.16 3.22 -13.68
N ALA A 330 23.87 3.42 -13.95
CA ALA A 330 23.37 4.69 -14.46
C ALA A 330 23.35 5.82 -13.40
N ALA A 331 23.17 5.48 -12.12
CA ALA A 331 22.90 6.45 -11.07
C ALA A 331 24.01 6.58 -10.02
N ALA A 332 24.82 5.55 -9.81
CA ALA A 332 25.94 5.55 -8.88
C ALA A 332 27.26 5.77 -9.63
N SER A 333 28.25 6.39 -8.97
CA SER A 333 29.60 6.57 -9.52
C SER A 333 30.47 5.32 -9.34
N GLY A 334 29.88 4.13 -9.41
CA GLY A 334 30.50 2.83 -9.12
C GLY A 334 29.99 2.17 -7.82
N PHE A 335 30.30 0.89 -7.66
CA PHE A 335 29.92 0.06 -6.52
C PHE A 335 30.96 -1.06 -6.26
N ASN A 336 31.03 -1.54 -5.01
CA ASN A 336 31.92 -2.65 -4.62
C ASN A 336 31.23 -4.02 -4.59
N GLY A 337 29.94 -4.05 -4.86
CA GLY A 337 29.20 -5.28 -4.98
C GLY A 337 27.72 -5.01 -4.82
N ILE A 338 26.92 -5.74 -5.59
CA ILE A 338 25.46 -5.69 -5.48
C ILE A 338 24.98 -7.11 -5.28
N SER A 339 24.30 -7.35 -4.17
CA SER A 339 23.57 -8.59 -3.95
C SER A 339 22.09 -8.34 -4.19
N VAL A 340 21.47 -9.14 -5.05
CA VAL A 340 20.03 -9.12 -5.34
C VAL A 340 19.43 -10.42 -4.85
N GLU A 341 18.45 -10.32 -3.95
CA GLU A 341 17.88 -11.46 -3.23
C GLU A 341 16.35 -11.55 -3.41
N HIS A 342 15.83 -12.77 -3.53
CA HIS A 342 14.40 -13.08 -3.51
C HIS A 342 14.13 -14.46 -2.89
N GLY A 343 13.63 -14.47 -1.64
CA GLY A 343 13.45 -15.73 -0.92
C GLY A 343 14.81 -16.41 -0.69
N ASP A 344 14.98 -17.61 -1.24
CA ASP A 344 16.24 -18.37 -1.15
C ASP A 344 17.18 -18.14 -2.35
N ASP A 345 16.74 -17.41 -3.38
CA ASP A 345 17.54 -17.11 -4.57
C ASP A 345 18.37 -15.84 -4.36
N GLN A 346 19.64 -15.88 -4.76
CA GLN A 346 20.58 -14.76 -4.65
C GLN A 346 21.44 -14.66 -5.90
N GLN A 347 21.64 -13.44 -6.40
CA GLN A 347 22.62 -13.12 -7.44
C GLN A 347 23.56 -12.02 -6.92
N PHE A 348 24.85 -12.17 -7.18
CA PHE A 348 25.88 -11.21 -6.80
C PHE A 348 26.54 -10.63 -8.04
N PHE A 349 26.79 -9.32 -8.01
CA PHE A 349 27.56 -8.60 -9.00
C PHE A 349 28.87 -8.15 -8.38
N ASP A 350 29.96 -8.41 -9.12
CA ASP A 350 31.31 -8.00 -8.74
C ASP A 350 31.48 -6.48 -8.72
N PRO A 351 32.51 -5.95 -8.03
CA PRO A 351 32.83 -4.53 -8.05
C PRO A 351 32.93 -3.93 -9.45
N GLU A 352 32.42 -2.72 -9.63
CA GLU A 352 32.49 -1.98 -10.88
C GLU A 352 32.69 -0.49 -10.59
N TRP A 353 33.84 0.07 -10.99
CA TRP A 353 34.15 1.50 -10.82
C TRP A 353 34.48 2.19 -12.15
N PRO A 354 34.11 3.48 -12.32
CA PRO A 354 34.48 4.26 -13.49
C PRO A 354 36.00 4.35 -13.64
N GLY A 355 36.54 3.76 -14.72
CA GLY A 355 37.97 3.75 -15.03
C GLY A 355 38.61 2.36 -15.10
N ASP A 356 37.95 1.31 -14.61
CA ASP A 356 38.48 -0.06 -14.64
C ASP A 356 38.56 -0.62 -16.08
N GLU A 357 37.69 -0.18 -16.99
CA GLU A 357 37.71 -0.56 -18.42
C GLU A 357 39.01 -0.16 -19.15
N GLN A 358 39.72 0.89 -18.69
CA GLN A 358 41.01 1.29 -19.27
C GLN A 358 42.17 0.39 -18.84
N LEU A 359 42.05 -0.31 -17.71
CA LEU A 359 43.07 -1.23 -17.20
C LEU A 359 42.99 -2.62 -17.84
N GLU A 360 41.79 -3.11 -18.16
CA GLU A 360 41.60 -4.39 -18.88
C GLU A 360 42.02 -4.34 -20.36
N LEU A 361 41.95 -3.17 -21.01
CA LEU A 361 42.44 -2.98 -22.38
C LEU A 361 43.97 -2.77 -22.47
N LEU A 362 44.64 -2.59 -21.33
CA LEU A 362 46.10 -2.43 -21.23
C LEU A 362 46.80 -3.65 -20.59
N ALA A 363 46.04 -4.67 -20.16
CA ALA A 363 46.52 -5.97 -19.70
C ALA A 363 46.36 -7.02 -20.80
#